data_AF-A0A0M7MPP4-F1
#
_entry.id   AF-A0A0M7MPP4-F1
#
_cell.length_a   1.000
_cell.length_b   1.000
_cell.length_c   1.000
_cell.angle_alpha   90.00
_cell.angle_beta   90.00
_cell.angle_gamma   90.00
#
_symmetry.space_group_name_H-M   'P 1'
#
loop_
_entity.id
_entity.type
_entity.pdbx_description
1 polymer ?
#
loop_
_entity_poly.entity_id
_entity_poly.type
_entity_poly.pdbx_seq_one_letter_code
_entity_poly.pdbx_strand_id
1 'polypeptide(L)'
;MRKALTLSHEQYRGFAELCKAEAGQALEVSSTDAMNGDWAQAGFMAWEVIADVRASQAAFALEVSRIELADSIIVGDFRRAGRSRPETNWDALTDDEIYPFIVWHEIGHRRDNFNMLDVMMARSNFPDEVVKRIRWVNEVLADRFAWAQIRPGEMLEKTEGGKRDAQLIEDTIGLMAQHCQRAKFKPRPIPGGQYAHVSPRMLESPRLAAFVGPDVHPELLAHYVWKSANRPSRNRRPPTTANHQTGEVVA
;
A
#
# COMPACT_ATOMS: atom_id res chain seq x y z
N MET A 1 12.77 -7.16 -23.91
CA MET A 1 13.00 -6.52 -22.58
C MET A 1 11.68 -6.51 -21.82
N ARG A 2 11.67 -6.82 -20.51
CA ARG A 2 10.47 -6.63 -19.69
C ARG A 2 10.22 -5.12 -19.53
N LYS A 3 9.01 -4.64 -19.84
CA LYS A 3 8.64 -3.24 -19.62
C LYS A 3 8.53 -3.00 -18.12
N ALA A 4 9.25 -2.00 -17.62
CA ALA A 4 9.14 -1.52 -16.24
C ALA A 4 8.65 -0.08 -16.24
N LEU A 5 7.71 0.22 -15.36
CA LEU A 5 7.31 1.59 -15.02
C LEU A 5 8.16 2.04 -13.84
N THR A 6 8.67 3.26 -13.87
CA THR A 6 9.43 3.86 -12.77
C THR A 6 8.63 5.02 -12.20
N LEU A 7 8.50 5.06 -10.88
CA LEU A 7 7.83 6.15 -10.19
C LEU A 7 8.63 7.45 -10.41
N SER A 8 8.01 8.44 -11.05
CA SER A 8 8.61 9.76 -11.17
C SER A 8 8.49 10.57 -9.87
N HIS A 9 9.36 11.57 -9.70
CA HIS A 9 9.27 12.49 -8.56
C HIS A 9 7.94 13.26 -8.54
N GLU A 10 7.41 13.62 -9.70
CA GLU A 10 6.13 14.32 -9.82
C GLU A 10 4.96 13.43 -9.38
N GLN A 11 4.91 12.18 -9.86
CA GLN A 11 3.92 11.20 -9.42
C GLN A 11 3.97 10.98 -7.91
N TYR A 12 5.17 10.79 -7.34
CA TYR A 12 5.32 10.66 -5.89
C TYR A 12 4.72 11.85 -5.14
N ARG A 13 5.03 13.09 -5.55
CA ARG A 13 4.53 14.29 -4.86
C ARG A 13 3.01 14.37 -4.93
N GLY A 14 2.42 14.08 -6.10
CA GLY A 14 0.97 14.00 -6.26
C GLY A 14 0.34 12.93 -5.35
N PHE A 15 0.91 11.72 -5.33
CA PHE A 15 0.43 10.63 -4.49
C PHE A 15 0.63 10.90 -2.99
N ALA A 16 1.71 11.57 -2.60
CA ALA A 16 1.97 11.93 -1.21
C ALA A 16 0.89 12.89 -0.69
N GLU A 17 0.52 13.90 -1.47
CA GLU A 17 -0.60 14.80 -1.13
C GLU A 17 -1.93 14.06 -1.10
N LEU A 18 -2.14 13.14 -2.04
CA LEU A 18 -3.34 12.30 -2.07
C LEU A 18 -3.45 11.42 -0.81
N CYS A 19 -2.39 10.75 -0.39
CA CYS A 19 -2.38 9.91 0.82
C CYS A 19 -2.64 10.74 2.09
N LYS A 20 -2.10 11.97 2.17
CA LYS A 20 -2.36 12.88 3.30
C LYS A 20 -3.82 13.29 3.37
N ALA A 21 -4.39 13.68 2.22
CA ALA A 21 -5.77 14.15 2.12
C ALA A 21 -6.76 13.01 2.34
N GLU A 22 -6.53 11.85 1.72
CA GLU A 22 -7.53 10.79 1.65
C GLU A 22 -7.33 9.71 2.70
N ALA A 23 -6.11 9.35 3.06
CA ALA A 23 -5.87 8.31 4.07
C ALA A 23 -5.41 8.87 5.42
N GLY A 24 -5.02 10.14 5.50
CA GLY A 24 -4.34 10.67 6.69
C GLY A 24 -3.00 9.98 6.92
N GLN A 25 -2.33 9.57 5.84
CA GLN A 25 -1.11 8.78 5.86
C GLN A 25 0.02 9.50 5.11
N ALA A 26 1.26 9.29 5.56
CA ALA A 26 2.43 9.67 4.78
C ALA A 26 2.72 8.60 3.71
N LEU A 27 3.38 9.02 2.62
CA LEU A 27 3.84 8.14 1.55
C LEU A 27 5.35 7.95 1.62
N GLU A 28 5.78 6.69 1.57
CA GLU A 28 7.17 6.26 1.49
C GLU A 28 7.44 5.52 0.17
N VAL A 29 8.69 5.56 -0.29
CA VAL A 29 9.15 4.80 -1.45
C VAL A 29 10.11 3.70 -1.00
N SER A 30 9.93 2.50 -1.55
CA SER A 30 10.80 1.35 -1.35
C SER A 30 11.28 0.81 -2.69
N SER A 31 12.40 0.08 -2.70
CA SER A 31 12.78 -0.62 -3.93
C SER A 31 11.83 -1.77 -4.20
N THR A 32 11.56 -2.05 -5.47
CA THR A 32 10.78 -3.25 -5.87
C THR A 32 11.32 -4.53 -5.23
N ASP A 33 12.64 -4.66 -5.10
CA ASP A 33 13.28 -5.81 -4.44
C ASP A 33 12.94 -5.88 -2.94
N ALA A 34 12.91 -4.73 -2.24
CA ALA A 34 12.58 -4.66 -0.82
C ALA A 34 11.09 -4.96 -0.55
N MET A 35 10.21 -4.70 -1.53
CA MET A 35 8.78 -4.98 -1.46
C MET A 35 8.42 -6.46 -1.63
N ASN A 36 9.40 -7.33 -1.95
CA ASN A 36 9.24 -8.80 -1.98
C ASN A 36 8.01 -9.28 -2.78
N GLY A 37 7.76 -8.67 -3.94
CA GLY A 37 6.67 -9.03 -4.85
C GLY A 37 5.39 -8.20 -4.70
N ASP A 38 5.31 -7.34 -3.68
CA ASP A 38 4.23 -6.36 -3.55
C ASP A 38 4.57 -5.05 -4.29
N TRP A 39 3.56 -4.27 -4.66
CA TRP A 39 3.75 -2.95 -5.29
C TRP A 39 3.42 -1.79 -4.36
N ALA A 40 2.56 -2.01 -3.38
CA ALA A 40 2.35 -1.11 -2.26
C ALA A 40 1.89 -1.88 -1.03
N GLN A 41 1.99 -1.24 0.14
CA GLN A 41 1.48 -1.75 1.41
C GLN A 41 1.06 -0.60 2.32
N ALA A 42 -0.19 -0.64 2.80
CA ALA A 42 -0.64 0.20 3.90
C ALA A 42 -0.21 -0.38 5.26
N GLY A 43 0.58 0.38 6.00
CA GLY A 43 0.94 0.07 7.38
C GLY A 43 -0.22 0.34 8.34
N PHE A 44 -0.45 -0.54 9.30
CA PHE A 44 -1.45 -0.35 10.36
C PHE A 44 -0.89 0.33 11.62
N MET A 45 0.44 0.36 11.78
CA MET A 45 1.11 1.01 12.91
C MET A 45 1.33 2.49 12.65
N ALA A 46 1.19 3.31 13.69
CA ALA A 46 1.55 4.72 13.65
C ALA A 46 3.07 4.91 13.75
N TRP A 47 3.58 5.91 13.02
CA TRP A 47 4.98 6.32 12.99
C TRP A 47 5.08 7.85 13.05
N GLU A 48 6.14 8.34 13.64
CA GLU A 48 6.44 9.77 13.67
C GLU A 48 6.75 10.29 12.26
N VAL A 49 6.14 11.41 11.89
CA VAL A 49 6.44 12.13 10.64
C VAL A 49 7.06 13.49 10.93
N ILE A 50 8.04 13.88 10.11
CA ILE A 50 8.75 15.15 10.24
C ILE A 50 7.81 16.26 9.77
N ALA A 51 7.57 17.24 10.65
CA ALA A 51 6.65 18.35 10.43
C ALA A 51 7.05 19.19 9.21
N ASP A 52 8.34 19.52 9.07
CA ASP A 52 8.90 20.25 7.94
C ASP A 52 10.36 19.82 7.72
N VAL A 53 10.66 19.23 6.55
CA VAL A 53 12.03 18.77 6.23
C VAL A 53 12.95 19.88 5.72
N ARG A 54 12.46 21.12 5.61
CA ARG A 54 13.28 22.30 5.30
C ARG A 54 14.01 22.84 6.53
N ALA A 55 13.61 22.41 7.73
CA ALA A 55 14.32 22.74 8.96
C ALA A 55 15.58 21.89 9.12
N SER A 56 16.62 22.45 9.76
CA SER A 56 17.87 21.73 10.03
C SER A 56 17.73 20.57 11.01
N GLN A 57 16.69 20.60 11.83
CA GLN A 57 16.41 19.59 12.86
C GLN A 57 15.00 19.03 12.70
N ALA A 58 14.85 17.75 13.00
CA ALA A 58 13.55 17.09 12.97
C ALA A 58 12.66 17.63 14.10
N ALA A 59 11.51 18.18 13.73
CA ALA A 59 10.38 18.35 14.62
C ALA A 59 9.31 17.33 14.23
N PHE A 60 8.85 16.51 15.17
CA PHE A 60 7.76 15.57 14.91
C PHE A 60 6.43 16.20 15.28
N ALA A 61 5.52 16.29 14.32
CA ALA A 61 4.22 16.92 14.53
C ALA A 61 3.10 15.93 14.83
N LEU A 62 3.17 14.73 14.24
CA LEU A 62 2.10 13.74 14.25
C LEU A 62 2.66 12.32 14.27
N GLU A 63 1.86 11.41 14.80
CA GLU A 63 2.03 9.97 14.63
C GLU A 63 0.94 9.45 13.69
N VAL A 64 1.34 9.00 12.51
CA VAL A 64 0.42 8.53 11.47
C VAL A 64 0.90 7.22 10.88
N SER A 65 -0.03 6.42 10.39
CA SER A 65 0.32 5.28 9.53
C SER A 65 0.86 5.74 8.18
N ARG A 66 1.40 4.81 7.39
CA ARG A 66 2.03 5.09 6.10
C ARG A 66 1.54 4.16 5.01
N ILE A 67 1.68 4.62 3.77
CA ILE A 67 1.65 3.76 2.59
C ILE A 67 3.09 3.69 2.08
N GLU A 68 3.59 2.47 1.85
CA GLU A 68 4.87 2.23 1.17
C GLU A 68 4.58 1.86 -0.28
N LEU A 69 5.27 2.48 -1.24
CA LEU A 69 5.06 2.31 -2.68
C LEU A 69 6.38 1.90 -3.36
N ALA A 70 6.31 0.94 -4.27
CA ALA A 70 7.48 0.49 -5.03
C ALA A 70 7.98 1.57 -6.02
N ASP A 71 9.29 1.76 -6.07
CA ASP A 71 9.97 2.68 -7.01
C ASP A 71 9.85 2.25 -8.48
N SER A 72 9.59 0.96 -8.73
CA SER A 72 9.30 0.45 -10.06
C SER A 72 8.32 -0.72 -10.06
N ILE A 73 7.66 -0.93 -11.20
CA ILE A 73 6.70 -2.00 -11.42
C ILE A 73 7.01 -2.70 -12.74
N ILE A 74 7.22 -4.01 -12.70
CA ILE A 74 7.30 -4.83 -13.90
C ILE A 74 5.88 -5.06 -14.43
N VAL A 75 5.52 -4.41 -15.54
CA VAL A 75 4.14 -4.40 -16.07
C VAL A 75 3.62 -5.81 -16.29
N GLY A 76 4.41 -6.68 -16.90
CA GLY A 76 3.99 -8.06 -17.17
C GLY A 76 3.62 -8.86 -15.91
N ASP A 77 4.25 -8.57 -14.78
CA ASP A 77 3.97 -9.26 -13.51
C ASP A 77 2.72 -8.66 -12.83
N PHE A 78 2.56 -7.34 -12.89
CA PHE A 78 1.33 -6.66 -12.46
C PHE A 78 0.09 -7.20 -13.18
N ARG A 79 0.15 -7.27 -14.52
CA ARG A 79 -0.94 -7.78 -15.37
C ARG A 79 -1.27 -9.25 -15.07
N ARG A 80 -0.22 -10.06 -14.83
CA ARG A 80 -0.38 -11.48 -14.48
C ARG A 80 -1.10 -11.64 -13.16
N ALA A 81 -0.72 -10.87 -12.14
CA ALA A 81 -1.43 -10.88 -10.86
C ALA A 81 -2.86 -10.36 -11.00
N GLY A 82 -3.07 -9.34 -11.82
CA GLY A 82 -4.38 -8.77 -12.17
C GLY A 82 -5.40 -9.82 -12.60
N ARG A 83 -4.99 -10.77 -13.44
CA ARG A 83 -5.87 -11.87 -13.90
C ARG A 83 -6.23 -12.87 -12.80
N SER A 84 -5.48 -12.90 -11.70
CA SER A 84 -5.72 -13.78 -10.55
C SER A 84 -6.41 -13.08 -9.38
N ARG A 85 -6.74 -11.79 -9.52
CA ARG A 85 -7.45 -11.05 -8.48
C ARG A 85 -8.86 -11.62 -8.27
N PRO A 86 -9.38 -11.55 -7.03
CA PRO A 86 -10.69 -12.10 -6.68
C PRO A 86 -11.85 -11.65 -7.57
N GLU A 87 -11.86 -10.38 -7.96
CA GLU A 87 -12.94 -9.80 -8.76
C GLU A 87 -12.43 -8.94 -9.90
N THR A 88 -11.63 -7.91 -9.61
CA THR A 88 -11.26 -6.88 -10.58
C THR A 88 -10.11 -7.31 -11.47
N ASN A 89 -10.28 -7.21 -12.78
CA ASN A 89 -9.24 -7.50 -13.76
C ASN A 89 -8.27 -6.32 -13.92
N TRP A 90 -7.15 -6.33 -13.20
CA TRP A 90 -6.15 -5.27 -13.35
C TRP A 90 -5.47 -5.26 -14.73
N ASP A 91 -5.61 -6.33 -15.53
CA ASP A 91 -5.13 -6.38 -16.92
C ASP A 91 -5.87 -5.39 -17.84
N ALA A 92 -6.99 -4.82 -17.38
CA ALA A 92 -7.77 -3.82 -18.10
C ALA A 92 -7.19 -2.40 -18.05
N LEU A 93 -6.33 -2.10 -17.06
CA LEU A 93 -5.81 -0.75 -16.84
C LEU A 93 -4.92 -0.30 -18.00
N THR A 94 -4.68 0.98 -18.21
CA THR A 94 -3.57 1.45 -19.04
C THR A 94 -2.31 1.55 -18.18
N ASP A 95 -1.13 1.69 -18.80
CA ASP A 95 0.10 1.72 -18.01
C ASP A 95 0.23 2.99 -17.14
N ASP A 96 -0.38 4.10 -17.55
CA ASP A 96 -0.48 5.33 -16.77
C ASP A 96 -1.49 5.23 -15.61
N GLU A 97 -2.46 4.30 -15.68
CA GLU A 97 -3.41 4.03 -14.61
C GLU A 97 -2.84 3.13 -13.49
N ILE A 98 -1.77 2.37 -13.73
CA ILE A 98 -1.25 1.36 -12.78
C ILE A 98 -0.88 1.97 -11.42
N TYR A 99 -0.01 2.98 -11.40
CA TYR A 99 0.42 3.61 -10.15
C TYR A 99 -0.75 4.29 -9.40
N PRO A 100 -1.57 5.12 -10.06
CA PRO A 100 -2.77 5.67 -9.44
C PRO A 100 -3.70 4.60 -8.86
N PHE A 101 -3.94 3.50 -9.58
CA PHE A 101 -4.80 2.42 -9.12
C PHE A 101 -4.25 1.78 -7.84
N ILE A 102 -2.95 1.48 -7.79
CA ILE A 102 -2.29 0.90 -6.61
C ILE A 102 -2.41 1.85 -5.40
N VAL A 103 -2.18 3.15 -5.58
CA VAL A 103 -2.29 4.12 -4.49
C VAL A 103 -3.72 4.21 -3.96
N TRP A 104 -4.71 4.26 -4.86
CA TRP A 104 -6.11 4.26 -4.44
C TRP A 104 -6.56 2.94 -3.81
N HIS A 105 -5.96 1.81 -4.21
CA HIS A 105 -6.20 0.51 -3.56
C HIS A 105 -5.80 0.57 -2.09
N GLU A 106 -4.60 1.06 -1.78
CA GLU A 106 -4.14 1.21 -0.39
C GLU A 106 -4.98 2.23 0.41
N ILE A 107 -5.42 3.32 -0.23
CA ILE A 107 -6.36 4.27 0.39
C ILE A 107 -7.71 3.57 0.66
N GLY A 108 -8.17 2.70 -0.25
CA GLY A 108 -9.37 1.90 -0.13
C GLY A 108 -9.37 1.01 1.10
N HIS A 109 -8.22 0.39 1.42
CA HIS A 109 -8.05 -0.34 2.67
C HIS A 109 -8.35 0.48 3.92
N ARG A 110 -8.17 1.81 3.88
CA ARG A 110 -8.43 2.68 5.01
C ARG A 110 -9.83 3.28 5.00
N ARG A 111 -10.42 3.45 3.82
CA ARG A 111 -11.70 4.14 3.60
C ARG A 111 -12.91 3.22 3.64
N ASP A 112 -12.79 2.01 3.11
CA ASP A 112 -13.98 1.23 2.73
C ASP A 112 -13.96 -0.24 3.20
N ASN A 113 -12.97 -0.62 4.02
CA ASN A 113 -12.76 -1.99 4.47
C ASN A 113 -13.30 -2.30 5.87
N PHE A 114 -13.43 -3.60 6.15
CA PHE A 114 -13.70 -4.11 7.50
C PHE A 114 -12.45 -4.06 8.36
N ASN A 115 -12.61 -3.76 9.65
CA ASN A 115 -11.48 -3.68 10.58
C ASN A 115 -10.88 -5.08 10.84
N MET A 116 -9.80 -5.39 10.12
CA MET A 116 -9.09 -6.65 10.25
C MET A 116 -8.49 -6.84 11.65
N LEU A 117 -8.07 -5.76 12.31
CA LEU A 117 -7.45 -5.85 13.64
C LEU A 117 -8.47 -6.31 14.69
N ASP A 118 -9.73 -5.85 14.61
CA ASP A 118 -10.79 -6.29 15.51
C ASP A 118 -11.05 -7.80 15.38
N VAL A 119 -11.11 -8.29 14.13
CA VAL A 119 -11.30 -9.73 13.85
C VAL A 119 -10.10 -10.56 14.31
N MET A 120 -8.88 -10.04 14.17
CA MET A 120 -7.68 -10.76 14.63
C MET A 120 -7.57 -10.78 16.16
N MET A 121 -7.87 -9.68 16.85
CA MET A 121 -7.76 -9.58 18.31
C MET A 121 -8.90 -10.29 19.04
N ALA A 122 -10.09 -10.33 18.47
CA ALA A 122 -11.27 -10.97 19.06
C ALA A 122 -11.74 -12.18 18.25
N ARG A 123 -10.80 -12.94 17.66
CA ARG A 123 -11.05 -14.06 16.74
C ARG A 123 -12.14 -15.04 17.21
N SER A 124 -12.16 -15.37 18.51
CA SER A 124 -13.15 -16.29 19.10
C SER A 124 -14.59 -15.78 19.04
N ASN A 125 -14.78 -14.48 18.81
CA ASN A 125 -16.09 -13.83 18.76
C ASN A 125 -16.67 -13.79 17.35
N PHE A 126 -15.92 -14.28 16.35
CA PHE A 126 -16.33 -14.28 14.94
C PHE A 126 -16.50 -15.70 14.42
N PRO A 127 -17.47 -15.95 13.52
CA PRO A 127 -17.54 -17.21 12.79
C PRO A 127 -16.24 -17.51 12.03
N ASP A 128 -15.86 -18.78 11.94
CA ASP A 128 -14.65 -19.20 11.22
C ASP A 128 -14.61 -18.71 9.77
N GLU A 129 -15.77 -18.67 9.10
CA GLU A 129 -15.91 -18.16 7.73
C GLU A 129 -15.49 -16.69 7.63
N VAL A 130 -15.86 -15.86 8.62
CA VAL A 130 -15.50 -14.44 8.70
C VAL A 130 -13.98 -14.29 8.85
N VAL A 131 -13.40 -15.05 9.77
CA VAL A 131 -11.96 -15.00 10.03
C VAL A 131 -11.15 -15.44 8.81
N LYS A 132 -11.61 -16.47 8.09
CA LYS A 132 -10.92 -17.00 6.91
C LYS A 132 -11.00 -16.07 5.70
N ARG A 133 -12.10 -15.33 5.55
CA ARG A 133 -12.38 -14.55 4.33
C ARG A 133 -12.20 -13.04 4.45
N ILE A 134 -12.01 -12.49 5.66
CA ILE A 134 -11.92 -11.03 5.83
C ILE A 134 -10.85 -10.38 4.95
N ARG A 135 -9.65 -10.98 4.85
CA ARG A 135 -8.59 -10.45 3.99
C ARG A 135 -9.04 -10.43 2.53
N TRP A 136 -9.59 -11.53 2.04
CA TRP A 136 -10.07 -11.65 0.66
C TRP A 136 -11.18 -10.64 0.33
N VAL A 137 -12.14 -10.44 1.23
CA VAL A 137 -13.17 -9.40 1.05
C VAL A 137 -12.56 -8.00 1.04
N ASN A 138 -11.63 -7.73 1.95
CA ASN A 138 -10.95 -6.44 2.02
C ASN A 138 -10.13 -6.12 0.75
N GLU A 139 -9.57 -7.13 0.07
CA GLU A 139 -8.94 -6.97 -1.24
C GLU A 139 -9.95 -6.60 -2.34
N VAL A 140 -11.13 -7.25 -2.34
CA VAL A 140 -12.23 -6.94 -3.28
C VAL A 140 -12.70 -5.49 -3.10
N LEU A 141 -12.95 -5.08 -1.86
CA LEU A 141 -13.44 -3.74 -1.55
C LEU A 141 -12.41 -2.66 -1.91
N ALA A 142 -11.13 -2.90 -1.65
CA ALA A 142 -10.07 -1.99 -2.06
C ALA A 142 -9.94 -1.88 -3.59
N ASP A 143 -10.07 -2.98 -4.33
CA ASP A 143 -10.08 -2.96 -5.79
C ASP A 143 -11.29 -2.20 -6.35
N ARG A 144 -12.49 -2.42 -5.81
CA ARG A 144 -13.71 -1.68 -6.19
C ARG A 144 -13.54 -0.18 -5.95
N PHE A 145 -13.00 0.17 -4.79
CA PHE A 145 -12.75 1.56 -4.43
C PHE A 145 -11.76 2.20 -5.41
N ALA A 146 -10.63 1.55 -5.68
CA ALA A 146 -9.62 2.03 -6.62
C ALA A 146 -10.19 2.22 -8.04
N TRP A 147 -10.95 1.24 -8.54
CA TRP A 147 -11.58 1.32 -9.84
C TRP A 147 -12.50 2.54 -9.96
N ALA A 148 -13.35 2.78 -8.96
CA ALA A 148 -14.27 3.92 -8.96
C ALA A 148 -13.56 5.29 -8.96
N GLN A 149 -12.32 5.36 -8.47
CA GLN A 149 -11.51 6.59 -8.53
C GLN A 149 -10.82 6.77 -9.88
N ILE A 150 -10.32 5.69 -10.48
CA ILE A 150 -9.58 5.75 -11.76
C ILE A 150 -10.53 5.88 -12.96
N ARG A 151 -11.66 5.16 -12.93
CA ARG A 151 -12.64 5.12 -14.02
C ARG A 151 -14.04 5.44 -13.51
N PRO A 152 -14.30 6.69 -13.10
CA PRO A 152 -15.57 7.06 -12.49
C PRO A 152 -16.74 6.85 -13.44
N GLY A 153 -17.73 6.07 -12.99
CA GLY A 153 -18.94 5.75 -13.77
C GLY A 153 -18.77 4.60 -14.76
N GLU A 154 -17.56 4.07 -14.94
CA GLU A 154 -17.36 2.87 -15.75
C GLU A 154 -17.67 1.61 -14.95
N MET A 155 -18.21 0.60 -15.65
CA MET A 155 -18.45 -0.70 -15.06
C MET A 155 -17.12 -1.37 -14.69
N LEU A 156 -17.08 -2.00 -13.53
CA LEU A 156 -15.93 -2.77 -13.08
C LEU A 156 -15.64 -3.92 -14.05
N GLU A 157 -14.46 -3.91 -14.67
CA GLU A 157 -14.01 -5.06 -15.46
C GLU A 157 -13.66 -6.22 -14.54
N LYS A 158 -14.49 -7.27 -14.58
CA LYS A 158 -14.30 -8.46 -13.74
C LYS A 158 -13.43 -9.51 -14.42
N THR A 159 -12.61 -10.21 -13.64
CA THR A 159 -11.97 -11.46 -14.04
C THR A 159 -13.02 -12.54 -14.29
N GLU A 160 -12.67 -13.60 -15.02
CA GLU A 160 -13.58 -14.74 -15.20
C GLU A 160 -13.96 -15.40 -13.85
N GLY A 161 -13.02 -15.43 -12.90
CA GLY A 161 -13.30 -15.83 -11.52
C GLY A 161 -14.31 -14.90 -10.84
N GLY A 162 -14.11 -13.58 -10.95
CA GLY A 162 -15.03 -12.59 -10.38
C GLY A 162 -16.45 -12.64 -10.96
N LYS A 163 -16.60 -13.00 -12.24
CA LYS A 163 -17.91 -13.24 -12.86
C LYS A 163 -18.57 -14.50 -12.32
N ARG A 164 -17.83 -15.61 -12.28
CA ARG A 164 -18.32 -16.91 -11.79
C ARG A 164 -18.70 -16.84 -10.31
N ASP A 165 -17.88 -16.18 -9.51
CA ASP A 165 -17.97 -16.15 -8.05
C ASP A 165 -18.71 -14.90 -7.54
N ALA A 166 -19.43 -14.17 -8.41
CA ALA A 166 -20.08 -12.90 -8.09
C ALA A 166 -21.04 -13.00 -6.90
N GLN A 167 -21.91 -14.02 -6.87
CA GLN A 167 -22.84 -14.23 -5.76
C GLN A 167 -22.09 -14.54 -4.45
N LEU A 168 -21.05 -15.38 -4.52
CA LEU A 168 -20.21 -15.71 -3.35
C LEU A 168 -19.52 -14.46 -2.77
N ILE A 169 -19.03 -13.57 -3.64
CA ILE A 169 -18.43 -12.28 -3.22
C ILE A 169 -19.46 -11.46 -2.43
N GLU A 170 -20.65 -11.25 -3.00
CA GLU A 170 -21.70 -10.45 -2.35
C GLU A 170 -22.20 -11.09 -1.05
N ASP A 171 -22.43 -12.40 -1.03
CA ASP A 171 -22.85 -13.13 0.17
C ASP A 171 -21.79 -13.02 1.28
N THR A 172 -20.51 -13.12 0.92
CA THR A 172 -19.41 -12.98 1.88
C THR A 172 -19.31 -11.56 2.40
N ILE A 173 -19.44 -10.53 1.55
CA ILE A 173 -19.51 -9.13 1.99
C ILE A 173 -20.68 -8.92 2.95
N GLY A 174 -21.85 -9.48 2.64
CA GLY A 174 -23.04 -9.44 3.49
C GLY A 174 -22.81 -10.09 4.85
N LEU A 175 -22.17 -11.27 4.87
CA LEU A 175 -21.78 -11.93 6.11
C LEU A 175 -20.80 -11.08 6.93
N MET A 176 -19.78 -10.48 6.30
CA MET A 176 -18.85 -9.58 6.98
C MET A 176 -19.58 -8.38 7.59
N ALA A 177 -20.55 -7.80 6.88
CA ALA A 177 -21.31 -6.65 7.37
C ALA A 177 -22.17 -6.97 8.60
N GLN A 178 -22.58 -8.23 8.78
CA GLN A 178 -23.34 -8.66 9.96
C GLN A 178 -22.48 -8.79 11.21
N HIS A 179 -21.19 -9.15 11.05
CA HIS A 179 -20.31 -9.45 12.16
C HIS A 179 -19.25 -8.39 12.43
N CYS A 180 -18.77 -7.72 11.39
CA CYS A 180 -17.66 -6.78 11.42
C CYS A 180 -18.14 -5.35 11.21
N GLN A 181 -17.50 -4.41 11.90
CA GLN A 181 -17.70 -2.99 11.62
C GLN A 181 -16.89 -2.59 10.39
N ARG A 182 -17.58 -2.04 9.39
CA ARG A 182 -16.93 -1.37 8.25
C ARG A 182 -16.35 -0.05 8.75
N ALA A 183 -15.09 0.23 8.42
CA ALA A 183 -14.31 1.42 8.75
C ALA A 183 -14.98 2.38 9.76
N LYS A 184 -14.86 2.05 11.06
CA LYS A 184 -15.52 2.76 12.17
C LYS A 184 -15.24 4.26 12.20
N PHE A 185 -14.13 4.70 11.60
CA PHE A 185 -13.70 6.08 11.58
C PHE A 185 -13.27 6.51 10.18
N LYS A 186 -13.87 7.60 9.69
CA LYS A 186 -13.37 8.32 8.53
C LYS A 186 -11.91 8.72 8.80
N PRO A 187 -10.98 8.45 7.89
CA PRO A 187 -9.59 8.85 8.06
C PRO A 187 -9.53 10.36 8.26
N ARG A 188 -8.77 10.81 9.27
CA ARG A 188 -8.55 12.24 9.50
C ARG A 188 -7.42 12.68 8.56
N PRO A 189 -7.69 13.60 7.62
CA PRO A 189 -6.63 14.14 6.78
C PRO A 189 -5.54 14.77 7.63
N ILE A 190 -4.30 14.72 7.14
CA ILE A 190 -3.21 15.49 7.71
C ILE A 190 -2.87 16.69 6.81
N PRO A 191 -2.27 17.77 7.35
CA PRO A 191 -1.97 18.94 6.54
C PRO A 191 -1.15 18.59 5.30
N GLY A 192 -1.53 19.17 4.17
CA GLY A 192 -0.79 19.03 2.92
C GLY A 192 0.51 19.84 2.91
N GLY A 193 1.32 19.60 1.89
CA GLY A 193 2.56 20.33 1.61
C GLY A 193 3.71 19.38 1.31
N GLN A 194 4.40 19.62 0.18
CA GLN A 194 5.48 18.77 -0.33
C GLN A 194 6.56 18.43 0.72
N TYR A 195 6.94 19.40 1.54
CA TYR A 195 7.97 19.26 2.57
C TYR A 195 7.40 18.97 3.97
N ALA A 196 6.08 18.89 4.10
CA ALA A 196 5.39 18.69 5.37
C ALA A 196 4.99 17.23 5.58
N HIS A 197 5.04 16.78 6.84
CA HIS A 197 4.64 15.44 7.28
C HIS A 197 5.31 14.32 6.47
N VAL A 198 6.60 14.49 6.21
CA VAL A 198 7.42 13.53 5.45
C VAL A 198 7.91 12.43 6.37
N SER A 199 7.86 11.18 5.90
CA SER A 199 8.44 10.09 6.66
C SER A 199 9.96 10.23 6.77
N PRO A 200 10.54 9.98 7.96
CA PRO A 200 11.99 9.84 8.12
C PRO A 200 12.67 8.91 7.11
N ARG A 201 11.97 7.86 6.64
CA ARG A 201 12.54 6.91 5.66
C ARG A 201 12.88 7.58 4.33
N MET A 202 12.14 8.62 3.95
CA MET A 202 12.45 9.40 2.75
C MET A 202 13.77 10.17 2.86
N LEU A 203 14.34 10.31 4.06
CA LEU A 203 15.63 10.98 4.29
C LEU A 203 16.79 9.99 4.54
N GLU A 204 16.56 8.68 4.43
CA GLU A 204 17.60 7.67 4.65
C GLU A 204 18.63 7.59 3.51
N SER A 205 18.36 8.24 2.36
CA SER A 205 19.32 8.38 1.27
C SER A 205 19.05 9.63 0.42
N PRO A 206 20.07 10.19 -0.27
CA PRO A 206 19.87 11.28 -1.23
C PRO A 206 18.88 10.92 -2.35
N ARG A 207 18.87 9.66 -2.77
CA ARG A 207 17.93 9.15 -3.79
C ARG A 207 16.48 9.26 -3.34
N LEU A 208 16.17 8.88 -2.10
CA LEU A 208 14.82 8.99 -1.55
C LEU A 208 14.46 10.47 -1.30
N ALA A 209 15.38 11.27 -0.79
CA ALA A 209 15.14 12.68 -0.55
C ALA A 209 14.81 13.46 -1.83
N ALA A 210 15.33 13.03 -2.98
CA ALA A 210 15.03 13.64 -4.28
C ALA A 210 13.55 13.54 -4.68
N PHE A 211 12.83 12.51 -4.24
CA PHE A 211 11.38 12.42 -4.41
C PHE A 211 10.66 13.56 -3.68
N VAL A 212 11.12 13.89 -2.47
CA VAL A 212 10.57 14.98 -1.65
C VAL A 212 10.86 16.33 -2.30
N GLY A 213 12.11 16.65 -2.63
CA GLY A 213 12.46 17.88 -3.34
C GLY A 213 13.81 18.47 -2.97
N PRO A 214 14.26 19.51 -3.70
CA PRO A 214 15.58 20.11 -3.50
C PRO A 214 15.70 20.89 -2.19
N ASP A 215 14.60 21.36 -1.59
CA ASP A 215 14.66 22.21 -0.38
C ASP A 215 14.75 21.40 0.93
N VAL A 216 14.96 20.08 0.85
CA VAL A 216 15.28 19.26 2.02
C VAL A 216 16.57 19.76 2.65
N HIS A 217 16.54 20.06 3.95
CA HIS A 217 17.70 20.64 4.61
C HIS A 217 18.88 19.65 4.63
N PRO A 218 20.09 20.07 4.20
CA PRO A 218 21.22 19.16 4.06
C PRO A 218 21.67 18.53 5.38
N GLU A 219 21.64 19.28 6.49
CA GLU A 219 21.98 18.74 7.82
C GLU A 219 21.00 17.66 8.29
N LEU A 220 19.70 17.87 8.04
CA LEU A 220 18.66 16.90 8.38
C LEU A 220 18.83 15.63 7.56
N LEU A 221 19.09 15.77 6.26
CA LEU A 221 19.40 14.66 5.37
C LEU A 221 20.64 13.89 5.84
N ALA A 222 21.74 14.59 6.15
CA ALA A 222 22.97 13.98 6.64
C ALA A 222 22.74 13.19 7.93
N HIS A 223 21.93 13.72 8.85
CA HIS A 223 21.55 13.03 10.08
C HIS A 223 20.86 11.68 9.80
N TYR A 224 19.85 11.65 8.93
CA TYR A 224 19.10 10.43 8.65
C TYR A 224 19.87 9.41 7.80
N VAL A 225 20.73 9.87 6.88
CA VAL A 225 21.67 9.01 6.17
C VAL A 225 22.62 8.32 7.15
N TRP A 226 23.23 9.08 8.06
CA TRP A 226 24.10 8.53 9.10
C TRP A 226 23.34 7.55 10.01
N LYS A 227 22.14 7.92 10.47
CA LYS A 227 21.30 7.08 11.33
C LYS A 227 20.93 5.76 10.65
N SER A 228 20.63 5.78 9.36
CA SER A 228 20.32 4.58 8.56
C SER A 228 21.53 3.67 8.44
N ALA A 229 22.71 4.22 8.13
CA ALA A 229 23.96 3.48 8.01
C ALA A 229 24.43 2.86 9.34
N ASN A 230 24.11 3.48 10.47
CA ASN A 230 24.55 3.05 11.81
C ASN A 230 23.45 2.30 12.59
N ARG A 231 22.33 1.96 11.96
CA ARG A 231 21.25 1.21 12.61
C ARG A 231 21.75 -0.21 12.94
N PRO A 232 21.73 -0.65 14.21
CA PRO A 232 22.14 -2.01 14.55
C PRO A 232 21.30 -3.00 13.74
N SER A 233 21.96 -3.96 13.09
CA SER A 233 21.34 -4.96 12.22
C SER A 233 20.48 -5.94 13.01
N ARG A 234 19.36 -5.48 13.58
CA ARG A 234 18.45 -6.36 14.32
C ARG A 234 17.42 -7.07 13.43
N ASN A 235 17.23 -6.64 12.17
CA ASN A 235 16.20 -7.19 11.28
C ASN A 235 16.59 -7.15 9.78
N ARG A 236 17.79 -7.58 9.38
CA ARG A 236 17.92 -8.04 7.98
C ARG A 236 17.19 -9.38 7.90
N ARG A 237 15.97 -9.39 7.37
CA ARG A 237 15.31 -10.63 6.94
C ARG A 237 16.33 -11.36 6.06
N PRO A 238 16.76 -12.59 6.40
CA PRO A 238 17.61 -13.33 5.49
C PRO A 238 16.87 -13.47 4.15
N PRO A 239 17.56 -13.38 3.01
CA PRO A 239 16.94 -13.66 1.73
C PRO A 239 16.33 -15.05 1.80
N THR A 240 15.02 -15.13 1.57
CA THR A 240 14.28 -16.37 1.51
C THR A 240 14.92 -17.21 0.41
N THR A 241 15.70 -18.22 0.78
CA THR A 241 16.18 -19.21 -0.18
C THR A 241 14.96 -19.95 -0.69
N ALA A 242 14.70 -19.81 -2.00
CA ALA A 242 13.70 -20.59 -2.70
C ALA A 242 14.04 -22.08 -2.54
N ASN A 243 13.34 -22.77 -1.63
CA ASN A 243 13.31 -24.22 -1.66
C ASN A 243 12.34 -24.65 -2.76
N HIS A 244 12.88 -24.76 -3.98
CA HIS A 244 12.43 -25.81 -4.89
C HIS A 244 12.84 -27.14 -4.26
N GLN A 245 11.90 -27.84 -3.63
CA GLN A 245 11.97 -29.29 -3.58
C GLN A 245 10.88 -29.83 -4.51
N THR A 246 11.39 -30.27 -5.65
CA THR A 246 10.81 -31.23 -6.57
C THR A 246 10.16 -32.38 -5.81
N GLY A 247 8.86 -32.55 -6.02
CA GLY A 247 8.19 -33.82 -5.73
C GLY A 247 8.66 -34.85 -6.72
N GLU A 248 9.58 -35.71 -6.31
CA GLU A 248 9.79 -37.00 -6.96
C GLU A 248 8.65 -37.93 -6.56
N VAL A 249 7.94 -38.38 -7.58
CA VAL A 249 7.02 -39.52 -7.56
C VAL A 249 7.86 -40.78 -7.40
N VAL A 250 7.60 -41.56 -6.36
CA VAL A 250 7.95 -42.98 -6.34
C VAL A 250 6.76 -43.76 -5.79
N ALA A 251 6.20 -44.56 -6.70
CA ALA A 251 5.35 -45.76 -6.56
C ALA A 251 4.36 -45.85 -5.39
#